data_AF-A0A4Q4Y571-F1
#
_entry.id   AF-A0A4Q4Y571-F1
#
_cell.length_a   1.000
_cell.length_b   1.000
_cell.length_c   1.000
_cell.angle_alpha   90.00
_cell.angle_beta   90.00
_cell.angle_gamma   90.00
#
_symmetry.space_group_name_H-M   'P 1'
#
loop_
_entity.id
_entity.type
_entity.pdbx_description
1 polymer ?
#
loop_
_entity_poly.entity_id
_entity_poly.type
_entity_poly.pdbx_seq_one_letter_code
_entity_poly.pdbx_strand_id
1 'polypeptide(L)'
;MNHFKTHPNVTAILWAGLPGKESGNSITGVLYSKVNPQRRTLFTWGKAQSDWRITTLVESDEEMPETDFDEGVFINYRHFDKKDIEPSREFGFGLSYKNFTYSDLNIKATGAPDYEPATGETSPAPTFGKFIYSWINDTDIPCCRTPNLPEGSRDESAQSLLAAGGAPGGNPGLYETVFTVTASVENTGSLRGTEIPQLFSLVSPLGGADEPKAAHRGFEEVSLQSREAKTVTFNPIRRDISNWDVVS
;
A
#
# COMPACT_ATOMS: atom_id res chain seq x y z
N MET A 1 11.93 17.04 13.64
CA MET A 1 13.21 16.58 13.03
C MET A 1 14.02 17.71 12.42
N ASN A 2 13.42 18.59 11.60
CA ASN A 2 14.20 19.62 10.88
C ASN A 2 15.01 20.58 11.75
N HIS A 3 14.54 20.91 12.96
CA HIS A 3 15.23 21.86 13.83
C HIS A 3 16.62 21.39 14.29
N PHE A 4 16.94 20.09 14.21
CA PHE A 4 18.28 19.57 14.54
C PHE A 4 18.95 18.78 13.41
N LYS A 5 18.23 18.34 12.36
CA LYS A 5 18.80 17.40 11.37
C LYS A 5 19.96 17.95 10.55
N THR A 6 20.07 19.28 10.47
CA THR A 6 21.14 20.00 9.75
C THR A 6 22.22 20.53 10.70
N HIS A 7 22.07 20.31 12.01
CA HIS A 7 23.06 20.77 12.98
C HIS A 7 24.37 19.99 12.78
N PRO A 8 25.55 20.65 12.69
CA PRO A 8 26.80 19.99 12.33
C PRO A 8 27.24 18.91 13.32
N ASN A 9 26.82 19.02 14.59
CA ASN A 9 27.10 18.00 15.61
C ASN A 9 26.17 16.77 15.54
N VAL A 10 25.11 16.80 14.73
CA VAL A 10 24.22 15.64 14.51
C VAL A 10 24.73 14.88 13.30
N THR A 11 25.49 13.82 13.54
CA THR A 11 26.17 13.06 12.48
C THR A 11 25.35 11.89 11.93
N ALA A 12 24.33 11.43 12.66
CA ALA A 12 23.41 10.39 12.22
C ALA A 12 22.04 10.53 12.90
N ILE A 13 20.98 10.13 12.19
CA ILE A 13 19.62 10.01 12.73
C ILE A 13 19.08 8.64 12.33
N LEU A 14 18.62 7.86 13.30
CA LEU A 14 17.99 6.57 13.09
C LEU A 14 16.57 6.60 13.65
N TRP A 15 15.61 6.11 12.87
CA TRP A 15 14.26 5.86 13.35
C TRP A 15 14.06 4.35 13.51
N ALA A 16 13.83 3.90 14.75
CA ALA A 16 13.69 2.48 15.09
C ALA A 16 12.23 2.02 15.25
N GLY A 17 11.26 2.94 15.11
CA GLY A 17 9.83 2.65 15.29
C GLY A 17 9.52 2.06 16.67
N LEU A 18 8.74 0.98 16.68
CA LEU A 18 8.33 0.24 17.88
C LEU A 18 8.91 -1.19 17.85
N PRO A 19 10.20 -1.39 18.21
CA PRO A 19 10.94 -2.63 17.95
C PRO A 19 10.63 -3.78 18.93
N GLY A 20 9.69 -3.59 19.86
CA GLY A 20 9.29 -4.62 20.84
C GLY A 20 10.39 -4.99 21.84
N LYS A 21 10.32 -6.22 22.38
CA LYS A 21 11.15 -6.68 23.51
C LYS A 21 12.66 -6.72 23.21
N GLU A 22 13.05 -6.83 21.94
CA GLU A 22 14.45 -6.89 21.51
C GLU A 22 15.00 -5.53 21.07
N SER A 23 14.39 -4.42 21.52
CA SER A 23 14.76 -3.05 21.14
C SER A 23 16.27 -2.79 21.24
N GLY A 24 16.86 -3.07 22.42
CA GLY A 24 18.29 -2.84 22.68
C GLY A 24 19.21 -3.71 21.82
N ASN A 25 18.89 -4.99 21.70
CA ASN A 25 19.67 -5.93 20.87
C ASN A 25 19.58 -5.57 19.38
N SER A 26 18.41 -5.13 18.92
CA SER A 26 18.19 -4.76 17.53
C SER A 26 18.94 -3.49 17.15
N ILE A 27 18.84 -2.43 17.97
CA ILE A 27 19.48 -1.15 17.64
C ILE A 27 21.01 -1.23 17.77
N THR A 28 21.53 -1.95 18.76
CA THR A 28 22.98 -2.16 18.89
C THR A 28 23.56 -2.94 17.70
N GLY A 29 22.80 -3.89 17.15
CA GLY A 29 23.17 -4.57 15.91
C GLY A 29 23.40 -3.61 14.74
N VAL A 30 22.55 -2.57 14.61
CA VAL A 30 22.71 -1.54 13.56
C VAL A 30 23.86 -0.59 13.90
N LEU A 31 23.90 -0.05 15.12
CA LEU A 31 24.91 0.94 15.54
C LEU A 31 26.33 0.41 15.44
N TYR A 32 26.55 -0.87 15.76
CA TYR A 32 27.86 -1.52 15.68
C TYR A 32 28.08 -2.27 14.36
N SER A 33 27.28 -1.98 13.32
CA SER A 33 27.43 -2.54 11.97
C SER A 33 27.39 -4.08 11.90
N LYS A 34 26.82 -4.75 12.90
CA LYS A 34 26.48 -6.18 12.82
C LYS A 34 25.38 -6.41 11.78
N VAL A 35 24.50 -5.42 11.61
CA VAL A 35 23.46 -5.36 10.58
C VAL A 35 23.58 -4.04 9.84
N ASN A 36 23.57 -4.10 8.50
CA ASN A 36 23.51 -2.91 7.67
C ASN A 36 22.09 -2.31 7.73
N PRO A 37 21.88 -1.01 8.01
CA PRO A 37 20.58 -0.40 7.85
C PRO A 37 20.15 -0.50 6.39
N GLN A 38 19.02 -1.17 6.19
CA GLN A 38 18.47 -1.48 4.87
C GLN A 38 16.98 -1.14 4.77
N ARG A 39 16.37 -0.63 5.86
CA ARG A 39 14.94 -0.31 5.87
C ARG A 39 14.69 1.06 5.26
N ARG A 40 13.56 1.16 4.57
CA ARG A 40 13.04 2.38 3.96
C ARG A 40 11.89 2.89 4.81
N THR A 41 11.75 4.22 4.92
CA THR A 41 10.65 4.80 5.67
C THR A 41 9.32 4.54 4.95
N LEU A 42 8.32 4.09 5.71
CA LEU A 42 7.00 3.70 5.18
C LEU A 42 6.03 4.88 5.09
N PHE A 43 6.49 6.07 5.46
CA PHE A 43 5.73 7.32 5.41
C PHE A 43 6.67 8.49 5.16
N THR A 44 6.14 9.52 4.51
CA THR A 44 6.85 10.78 4.32
C THR A 44 7.07 11.46 5.68
N TRP A 45 8.25 12.05 5.88
CA TRP A 45 8.53 12.93 7.01
C TRP A 45 8.36 14.37 6.54
N GLY A 46 7.28 15.03 6.95
CA GLY A 46 7.06 16.46 6.67
C GLY A 46 8.05 17.36 7.41
N LYS A 47 8.18 18.60 6.93
CA LYS A 47 8.98 19.64 7.58
C LYS A 47 8.23 20.31 8.72
N ALA A 48 6.92 20.48 8.57
CA ALA A 48 5.99 21.02 9.55
C ALA A 48 4.64 20.29 9.51
N GLN A 49 3.78 20.49 10.52
CA GLN A 49 2.40 20.00 10.53
C GLN A 49 1.62 20.55 9.32
N SER A 50 1.82 21.82 8.98
CA SER A 50 1.16 22.52 7.87
C SER A 50 1.47 21.95 6.48
N ASP A 51 2.52 21.14 6.35
CA ASP A 51 2.81 20.46 5.09
C ASP A 51 1.78 19.36 4.80
N TRP A 52 1.11 18.87 5.85
CA TRP A 52 0.06 17.87 5.76
C TRP A 52 -1.29 18.56 5.65
N ARG A 53 -2.05 18.20 4.62
CA ARG A 53 -3.45 18.64 4.49
C ARG A 53 -4.35 17.96 5.53
N ILE A 54 -4.11 16.67 5.78
CA ILE A 54 -4.97 15.81 6.58
C ILE A 54 -4.70 16.07 8.06
N THR A 55 -5.76 16.30 8.83
CA THR A 55 -5.74 16.52 10.27
C THR A 55 -6.82 15.68 10.93
N THR A 56 -6.62 15.32 12.20
CA THR A 56 -7.62 14.63 13.00
C THR A 56 -8.75 15.59 13.37
N LEU A 57 -10.00 15.16 13.20
CA LEU A 57 -11.15 15.85 13.79
C LEU A 57 -11.09 15.66 15.32
N VAL A 58 -10.73 16.74 16.02
CA VAL A 58 -10.55 16.71 17.48
C VAL A 58 -11.72 17.35 18.24
N GLU A 59 -12.53 18.16 17.56
CA GLU A 59 -13.68 18.88 18.13
C GLU A 59 -14.83 18.84 17.11
N SER A 60 -16.05 18.60 17.60
CA SER A 60 -17.29 18.62 16.82
C SER A 60 -18.46 18.91 17.75
N ASP A 61 -19.34 19.82 17.34
CA ASP A 61 -20.59 20.13 18.04
C ASP A 61 -21.76 19.23 17.55
N GLU A 62 -21.54 18.45 16.49
CA GLU A 62 -22.51 17.49 15.95
C GLU A 62 -22.60 16.23 16.80
N GLU A 63 -23.83 15.70 16.96
CA GLU A 63 -24.09 14.42 17.65
C GLU A 63 -23.37 13.25 16.96
N MET A 64 -23.26 13.31 15.62
CA MET A 64 -22.47 12.41 14.79
C MET A 64 -21.44 13.22 14.00
N PRO A 65 -20.20 13.32 14.49
CA PRO A 65 -19.13 14.01 13.78
C PRO A 65 -18.88 13.38 12.40
N GLU A 66 -18.89 14.21 11.35
CA GLU A 66 -18.60 13.79 9.98
C GLU A 66 -17.16 14.12 9.60
N THR A 67 -16.57 13.34 8.70
CA THR A 67 -15.22 13.60 8.16
C THR A 67 -15.22 13.34 6.68
N ASP A 68 -15.03 14.41 5.90
CA ASP A 68 -14.94 14.35 4.46
C ASP A 68 -13.52 13.98 4.02
N PHE A 69 -13.42 13.01 3.11
CA PHE A 69 -12.16 12.56 2.51
C PHE A 69 -11.94 13.25 1.17
N ASP A 70 -12.00 14.58 1.17
CA ASP A 70 -11.89 15.44 -0.01
C ASP A 70 -10.48 15.48 -0.62
N GLU A 71 -9.51 14.83 0.03
CA GLU A 71 -8.20 14.52 -0.50
C GLU A 71 -8.15 13.31 -1.41
N GLY A 72 -9.17 12.44 -1.37
CA GLY A 72 -9.22 11.23 -2.16
C GLY A 72 -7.92 10.43 -2.03
N VAL A 73 -7.28 10.12 -3.16
CA VAL A 73 -6.02 9.34 -3.18
C VAL A 73 -4.78 10.14 -2.74
N PHE A 74 -4.88 11.45 -2.56
CA PHE A 74 -3.75 12.33 -2.28
C PHE A 74 -3.42 12.38 -0.79
N ILE A 75 -2.93 11.24 -0.29
CA ILE A 75 -2.43 11.08 1.08
C ILE A 75 -0.92 10.79 1.06
N ASN A 76 -0.23 11.15 2.13
CA ASN A 76 1.22 10.89 2.26
C ASN A 76 2.02 11.42 1.07
N TYR A 77 2.96 10.66 0.52
CA TYR A 77 3.82 11.10 -0.58
C TYR A 77 3.04 11.60 -1.79
N ARG A 78 1.83 11.07 -2.05
CA ARG A 78 0.98 11.54 -3.17
C ARG A 78 0.54 12.98 -2.98
N HIS A 79 0.27 13.40 -1.74
CA HIS A 79 -0.02 14.80 -1.40
C HIS A 79 1.20 15.69 -1.62
N PHE A 80 2.36 15.27 -1.10
CA PHE A 80 3.61 16.01 -1.22
C PHE A 80 3.98 16.21 -2.69
N ASP A 81 3.87 15.14 -3.49
CA ASP A 81 4.10 15.16 -4.93
C ASP A 81 3.10 16.07 -5.63
N LYS A 82 1.79 15.97 -5.36
CA LYS A 82 0.76 16.81 -6.00
C LYS A 82 0.93 18.30 -5.69
N LYS A 83 1.39 18.64 -4.49
CA LYS A 83 1.54 20.02 -4.03
C LYS A 83 2.96 20.57 -4.19
N ASP A 84 3.87 19.79 -4.77
CA ASP A 84 5.28 20.14 -4.93
C ASP A 84 5.94 20.55 -3.59
N ILE A 85 5.56 19.86 -2.52
CA ILE A 85 6.11 20.08 -1.17
C ILE A 85 7.36 19.21 -1.02
N GLU A 86 8.52 19.83 -0.80
CA GLU A 86 9.75 19.10 -0.53
C GLU A 86 9.69 18.48 0.88
N PRO A 87 9.75 17.14 1.01
CA PRO A 87 9.70 16.48 2.31
C PRO A 87 11.02 16.64 3.08
N SER A 88 10.99 16.41 4.38
CA SER A 88 12.23 16.24 5.15
C SER A 88 12.94 14.94 4.80
N ARG A 89 12.16 13.87 4.62
CA ARG A 89 12.54 12.56 4.06
C ARG A 89 11.32 12.01 3.33
N GLU A 90 11.49 11.63 2.09
CA GLU A 90 10.48 11.08 1.20
C GLU A 90 10.08 9.64 1.60
N PHE A 91 8.86 9.25 1.23
CA PHE A 91 8.45 7.83 1.30
C PHE A 91 9.46 6.96 0.56
N GLY A 92 9.82 5.82 1.13
CA GLY A 92 10.80 4.92 0.52
C GLY A 92 12.27 5.32 0.76
N PHE A 93 12.54 6.43 1.46
CA PHE A 93 13.91 6.83 1.80
C PHE A 93 14.54 5.96 2.90
N GLY A 94 15.82 5.65 2.75
CA GLY A 94 16.67 5.17 3.82
C GLY A 94 18.13 5.27 3.40
N LEU A 95 19.05 5.37 4.36
CA LEU A 95 20.47 5.24 4.06
C LEU A 95 20.94 3.83 4.35
N SER A 96 22.04 3.46 3.69
CA SER A 96 22.79 2.25 3.95
C SER A 96 24.23 2.62 4.28
N TYR A 97 24.96 1.72 4.93
CA TYR A 97 26.43 1.86 5.04
C TYR A 97 27.16 1.57 3.71
N LYS A 98 26.40 1.25 2.65
CA LYS A 98 26.88 0.94 1.30
C LYS A 98 26.18 1.81 0.27
N ASN A 99 26.78 1.90 -0.90
CA ASN A 99 26.23 2.63 -2.03
C ASN A 99 25.78 1.63 -3.09
N PHE A 100 24.65 1.93 -3.72
CA PHE A 100 24.08 1.12 -4.78
C PHE A 100 23.82 1.97 -6.01
N THR A 101 23.97 1.38 -7.18
CA THR A 101 23.67 2.01 -8.47
C THR A 101 22.68 1.16 -9.24
N TYR A 102 21.80 1.83 -9.97
CA TYR A 102 20.79 1.22 -10.83
C TYR A 102 21.15 1.47 -12.29
N SER A 103 21.02 0.44 -13.12
CA SER A 103 21.24 0.53 -14.57
C SER A 103 20.32 -0.41 -15.34
N ASP A 104 20.36 -0.35 -16.68
CA ASP A 104 19.78 -1.36 -17.57
C ASP A 104 18.29 -1.62 -17.35
N LEU A 105 17.51 -0.55 -17.12
CA LEU A 105 16.06 -0.64 -17.03
C LEU A 105 15.49 -1.18 -18.35
N ASN A 106 14.75 -2.28 -18.27
CA ASN A 106 14.05 -2.87 -19.40
C ASN A 106 12.59 -3.17 -19.02
N ILE A 107 11.68 -2.95 -19.97
CA ILE A 107 10.25 -3.20 -19.81
C ILE A 107 9.79 -4.02 -21.00
N LYS A 108 9.13 -5.14 -20.73
CA LYS A 108 8.59 -6.04 -21.75
C LYS A 108 7.12 -6.33 -21.47
N ALA A 109 6.26 -6.09 -22.45
CA ALA A 109 4.86 -6.54 -22.40
C ALA A 109 4.80 -8.08 -22.48
N THR A 110 3.93 -8.70 -21.69
CA THR A 110 3.78 -10.16 -21.63
C THR A 110 2.83 -10.72 -22.68
N GLY A 111 2.01 -9.88 -23.31
CA GLY A 111 0.93 -10.32 -24.20
C GLY A 111 -0.27 -10.93 -23.44
N ALA A 112 -0.52 -10.45 -22.21
CA ALA A 112 -1.70 -10.84 -21.43
C ALA A 112 -3.00 -10.67 -22.26
N PRO A 113 -4.00 -11.56 -22.08
CA PRO A 113 -5.27 -11.47 -22.78
C PRO A 113 -6.02 -10.17 -22.42
N ASP A 114 -7.07 -9.84 -23.16
CA ASP A 114 -7.93 -8.71 -22.80
C ASP A 114 -8.67 -8.96 -21.47
N TYR A 115 -9.10 -7.87 -20.82
CA TYR A 115 -9.86 -7.96 -19.59
C TYR A 115 -11.32 -8.31 -19.89
N GLU A 116 -11.80 -9.42 -19.34
CA GLU A 116 -13.18 -9.85 -19.48
C GLU A 116 -13.94 -9.61 -18.16
N PRO A 117 -14.98 -8.77 -18.13
CA PRO A 117 -15.81 -8.57 -16.94
C PRO A 117 -16.48 -9.87 -16.48
N ALA A 118 -16.64 -10.04 -15.17
CA ALA A 118 -17.34 -11.20 -14.64
C ALA A 118 -18.82 -11.16 -15.02
N THR A 119 -19.36 -12.30 -15.44
CA THR A 119 -20.76 -12.47 -15.81
C THR A 119 -21.33 -13.73 -15.18
N GLY A 120 -22.66 -13.83 -15.12
CA GLY A 120 -23.36 -14.96 -14.52
C GLY A 120 -23.83 -14.68 -13.09
N GLU A 121 -24.16 -15.75 -12.38
CA GLU A 121 -24.85 -15.70 -11.09
C GLU A 121 -24.08 -16.45 -10.01
N THR A 122 -24.23 -16.03 -8.76
CA THR A 122 -23.74 -16.79 -7.60
C THR A 122 -24.52 -18.10 -7.44
N SER A 123 -23.94 -19.06 -6.70
CA SER A 123 -24.76 -20.11 -6.12
C SER A 123 -25.75 -19.53 -5.11
N PRO A 124 -26.92 -20.16 -4.87
CA PRO A 124 -27.80 -19.79 -3.77
C PRO A 124 -27.09 -19.82 -2.42
N ALA A 125 -27.62 -19.09 -1.44
CA ALA A 125 -27.02 -18.98 -0.13
C ALA A 125 -26.85 -20.36 0.54
N PRO A 126 -25.63 -20.74 0.97
CA PRO A 126 -25.43 -21.96 1.74
C PRO A 126 -25.98 -21.78 3.16
N THR A 127 -26.71 -22.79 3.65
CA THR A 127 -27.15 -22.81 5.05
C THR A 127 -26.00 -23.26 5.95
N PHE A 128 -25.47 -22.33 6.74
CA PHE A 128 -24.49 -22.66 7.78
C PHE A 128 -25.19 -22.80 9.14
N GLY A 129 -24.97 -23.93 9.82
CA GLY A 129 -25.35 -24.10 11.22
C GLY A 129 -24.49 -23.23 12.15
N LYS A 130 -25.04 -22.79 13.28
CA LYS A 130 -24.31 -22.05 14.33
C LYS A 130 -24.29 -22.82 15.64
N PHE A 131 -23.16 -22.74 16.36
CA PHE A 131 -23.07 -23.04 17.79
C PHE A 131 -22.81 -21.76 18.59
N ILE A 132 -23.92 -21.13 18.96
CA ILE A 132 -24.22 -20.36 20.16
C ILE A 132 -25.62 -20.90 20.52
N TYR A 133 -25.89 -21.35 21.76
CA TYR A 133 -27.08 -22.14 22.07
C TYR A 133 -28.37 -21.53 21.49
N SER A 134 -29.06 -22.30 20.65
CA SER A 134 -30.24 -21.87 19.88
C SER A 134 -31.56 -22.07 20.62
N TRP A 135 -31.53 -22.59 21.85
CA TRP A 135 -32.73 -22.80 22.64
C TRP A 135 -33.21 -21.48 23.24
N ILE A 136 -34.50 -21.25 23.10
CA ILE A 136 -35.20 -20.16 23.77
C ILE A 136 -35.77 -20.78 25.05
N ASN A 137 -35.49 -20.17 26.20
CA ASN A 137 -35.97 -20.67 27.49
C ASN A 137 -37.49 -20.48 27.68
N ASP A 138 -38.10 -19.62 26.86
CA ASP A 138 -39.50 -19.26 26.89
C ASP A 138 -40.11 -19.47 25.49
N THR A 139 -41.28 -20.09 25.42
CA THR A 139 -42.02 -20.25 24.16
C THR A 139 -42.76 -18.96 23.78
N ASP A 140 -42.97 -18.05 24.73
CA ASP A 140 -43.59 -16.73 24.53
C ASP A 140 -42.55 -15.73 24.00
N ILE A 141 -42.15 -15.94 22.75
CA ILE A 141 -41.32 -14.98 22.03
C ILE A 141 -42.19 -13.75 21.74
N PRO A 142 -41.85 -12.54 22.21
CA PRO A 142 -42.58 -11.33 21.85
C PRO A 142 -42.56 -11.16 20.34
N CYS A 143 -43.68 -11.49 19.70
CA CYS A 143 -43.94 -11.35 18.28
C CYS A 143 -44.39 -9.90 17.99
N CYS A 144 -44.20 -9.33 16.81
CA CYS A 144 -42.98 -9.23 16.02
C CYS A 144 -42.79 -7.71 15.84
N ARG A 145 -41.68 -7.11 16.30
CA ARG A 145 -41.24 -5.90 15.59
C ARG A 145 -40.83 -6.40 14.22
N THR A 146 -41.60 -6.12 13.16
CA THR A 146 -41.11 -6.27 11.79
C THR A 146 -40.09 -5.17 11.60
N PRO A 147 -38.77 -5.45 11.65
CA PRO A 147 -37.80 -4.41 11.37
C PRO A 147 -38.05 -3.90 9.95
N ASN A 148 -37.96 -2.58 9.76
CA ASN A 148 -37.95 -2.01 8.43
C ASN A 148 -36.62 -2.41 7.79
N LEU A 149 -36.63 -3.49 7.00
CA LEU A 149 -35.45 -3.99 6.33
C LEU A 149 -35.39 -3.43 4.91
N PRO A 150 -34.18 -3.13 4.41
CA PRO A 150 -34.00 -2.79 3.00
C PRO A 150 -34.54 -3.89 2.08
N GLU A 151 -34.96 -3.48 0.89
CA GLU A 151 -35.31 -4.41 -0.18
C GLU A 151 -34.15 -5.38 -0.48
N GLY A 152 -34.47 -6.64 -0.78
CA GLY A 152 -33.49 -7.69 -1.04
C GLY A 152 -32.81 -8.31 0.19
N SER A 153 -33.04 -7.79 1.41
CA SER A 153 -32.34 -8.28 2.62
C SER A 153 -32.61 -9.75 3.00
N ARG A 154 -33.64 -10.36 2.41
CA ARG A 154 -34.04 -11.76 2.61
C ARG A 154 -34.14 -12.51 1.27
N ASP A 155 -33.63 -11.93 0.19
CA ASP A 155 -33.56 -12.62 -1.08
C ASP A 155 -32.41 -13.63 -1.05
N GLU A 156 -32.76 -14.89 -1.20
CA GLU A 156 -31.86 -16.05 -1.17
C GLU A 156 -31.69 -16.68 -2.56
N SER A 157 -32.31 -16.07 -3.58
CA SER A 157 -32.12 -16.47 -4.97
C SER A 157 -30.68 -16.20 -5.43
N ALA A 158 -30.28 -16.84 -6.52
CA ALA A 158 -29.00 -16.56 -7.16
C ALA A 158 -28.91 -15.07 -7.51
N GLN A 159 -27.75 -14.46 -7.26
CA GLN A 159 -27.55 -13.03 -7.45
C GLN A 159 -26.53 -12.80 -8.57
N SER A 160 -26.75 -11.76 -9.37
CA SER A 160 -25.84 -11.43 -10.46
C SER A 160 -24.46 -11.05 -9.91
N LEU A 161 -23.41 -11.54 -10.59
CA LEU A 161 -22.04 -11.20 -10.24
C LEU A 161 -21.74 -9.74 -10.62
N LEU A 162 -21.04 -9.04 -9.73
CA LEU A 162 -20.45 -7.74 -10.06
C LEU A 162 -19.35 -7.93 -11.11
N ALA A 163 -19.26 -7.03 -12.09
CA ALA A 163 -18.30 -7.07 -13.20
C ALA A 163 -16.82 -7.15 -12.75
N ALA A 164 -16.49 -6.49 -11.64
CA ALA A 164 -15.17 -6.50 -11.00
C ALA A 164 -14.98 -7.66 -9.99
N GLY A 165 -15.99 -8.53 -9.83
CA GLY A 165 -16.02 -9.65 -8.90
C GLY A 165 -15.67 -10.98 -9.57
N GLY A 166 -16.20 -12.08 -9.03
CA GLY A 166 -16.01 -13.44 -9.56
C GLY A 166 -15.00 -14.31 -8.80
N ALA A 167 -14.15 -13.72 -7.95
CA ALA A 167 -13.26 -14.45 -7.05
C ALA A 167 -12.88 -13.60 -5.81
N PRO A 168 -12.37 -14.21 -4.72
CA PRO A 168 -11.79 -13.47 -3.60
C PRO A 168 -10.67 -12.53 -4.07
N GLY A 169 -10.85 -11.23 -3.85
CA GLY A 169 -9.92 -10.19 -4.33
C GLY A 169 -10.36 -9.48 -5.62
N GLY A 170 -11.42 -9.94 -6.27
CA GLY A 170 -11.98 -9.37 -7.49
C GLY A 170 -11.79 -10.28 -8.70
N ASN A 171 -12.02 -9.73 -9.88
CA ASN A 171 -11.92 -10.46 -11.14
C ASN A 171 -10.50 -11.02 -11.35
N PRO A 172 -10.33 -12.34 -11.60
CA PRO A 172 -9.03 -12.95 -11.82
C PRO A 172 -8.19 -12.26 -12.91
N GLY A 173 -8.83 -11.69 -13.94
CA GLY A 173 -8.17 -10.95 -15.02
C GLY A 173 -7.42 -9.69 -14.55
N LEU A 174 -7.72 -9.18 -13.35
CA LEU A 174 -6.98 -8.09 -12.71
C LEU A 174 -5.57 -8.52 -12.26
N TYR A 175 -5.36 -9.82 -12.03
CA TYR A 175 -4.12 -10.39 -11.51
C TYR A 175 -3.20 -10.95 -12.60
N GLU A 176 -3.58 -10.82 -13.86
CA GLU A 176 -2.72 -11.16 -15.00
C GLU A 176 -1.51 -10.23 -15.05
N THR A 177 -0.31 -10.81 -15.18
CA THR A 177 0.92 -10.03 -15.36
C THR A 177 0.91 -9.42 -16.75
N VAL A 178 0.99 -8.09 -16.83
CA VAL A 178 0.92 -7.33 -18.09
C VAL A 178 2.29 -6.86 -18.57
N PHE A 179 3.23 -6.68 -17.63
CA PHE A 179 4.61 -6.31 -17.91
C PHE A 179 5.58 -7.14 -17.09
N THR A 180 6.77 -7.36 -17.64
CA THR A 180 7.98 -7.73 -16.90
C THR A 180 8.93 -6.55 -16.95
N VAL A 181 9.27 -5.99 -15.79
CA VAL A 181 10.18 -4.87 -15.63
C VAL A 181 11.44 -5.37 -14.96
N THR A 182 12.60 -5.13 -15.55
CA THR A 182 13.89 -5.51 -14.97
C THR A 182 14.82 -4.32 -14.86
N ALA A 183 15.71 -4.34 -13.87
CA ALA A 183 16.81 -3.39 -13.74
C ALA A 183 18.01 -4.08 -13.10
N SER A 184 19.22 -3.63 -13.38
CA SER A 184 20.42 -4.06 -12.68
C SER A 184 20.63 -3.21 -11.42
N VAL A 185 21.00 -3.86 -10.33
CA VAL A 185 21.36 -3.23 -9.05
C VAL A 185 22.74 -3.69 -8.66
N GLU A 186 23.68 -2.76 -8.55
CA GLU A 186 25.07 -3.05 -8.17
C GLU A 186 25.40 -2.46 -6.81
N ASN A 187 26.09 -3.23 -5.97
CA ASN A 187 26.73 -2.71 -4.76
C ASN A 187 28.14 -2.20 -5.08
N THR A 188 28.27 -0.87 -5.16
CA THR A 188 29.55 -0.21 -5.44
C THR A 188 30.42 -0.01 -4.19
N GLY A 189 29.90 -0.39 -3.02
CA GLY A 189 30.60 -0.34 -1.73
C GLY A 189 31.62 -1.47 -1.55
N SER A 190 32.38 -1.39 -0.45
CA SER A 190 33.45 -2.34 -0.12
C SER A 190 33.03 -3.55 0.71
N LEU A 191 31.78 -3.60 1.17
CA LEU A 191 31.24 -4.65 2.03
C LEU A 191 29.87 -5.07 1.52
N ARG A 192 29.42 -6.26 1.95
CA ARG A 192 28.06 -6.74 1.69
C ARG A 192 27.02 -5.74 2.19
N GLY A 193 25.94 -5.58 1.43
CA GLY A 193 24.78 -4.80 1.82
C GLY A 193 23.49 -5.35 1.22
N THR A 194 22.37 -4.77 1.65
CA THR A 194 21.05 -5.08 1.11
C THR A 194 20.43 -3.80 0.63
N GLU A 195 19.92 -3.83 -0.60
CA GLU A 195 19.18 -2.73 -1.23
C GLU A 195 17.70 -3.12 -1.32
N ILE A 196 16.82 -2.11 -1.26
CA ILE A 196 15.38 -2.23 -1.47
C ILE A 196 14.98 -1.44 -2.74
N PRO A 197 15.17 -2.01 -3.95
CA PRO A 197 14.62 -1.46 -5.18
C PRO A 197 13.11 -1.28 -5.07
N GLN A 198 12.59 -0.14 -5.53
CA GLN A 198 11.17 0.18 -5.50
C GLN A 198 10.71 0.55 -6.93
N LEU A 199 9.61 -0.05 -7.37
CA LEU A 199 8.94 0.26 -8.62
C LEU A 199 7.77 1.21 -8.37
N PHE A 200 7.79 2.34 -9.06
CA PHE A 200 6.67 3.28 -9.12
C PHE A 200 6.14 3.36 -10.55
N SER A 201 4.82 3.31 -10.72
CA SER A 201 4.18 3.63 -12.00
C SER A 201 3.89 5.13 -12.07
N LEU A 202 4.18 5.74 -13.23
CA LEU A 202 3.74 7.09 -13.52
C LEU A 202 2.28 7.02 -13.98
N VAL A 203 1.38 7.65 -13.23
CA VAL A 203 -0.07 7.59 -13.49
C VAL A 203 -0.54 8.80 -14.31
N SER A 204 0.19 9.91 -14.19
CA SER A 204 -0.11 11.19 -14.85
C SER A 204 -0.14 11.21 -16.39
N PRO A 205 0.66 10.40 -17.14
CA PRO A 205 0.57 10.42 -18.61
C PRO A 205 -0.75 9.88 -19.17
N LEU A 206 -1.52 9.12 -18.38
CA LEU A 206 -2.74 8.43 -18.83
C LEU A 206 -4.03 8.93 -18.14
N GLY A 207 -3.97 9.55 -16.95
CA GLY A 207 -5.16 9.86 -16.15
C GLY A 207 -5.41 11.33 -15.75
N GLY A 208 -4.74 12.30 -16.37
CA GLY A 208 -5.07 13.72 -16.18
C GLY A 208 -4.67 14.32 -14.83
N ALA A 209 -5.28 15.46 -14.46
CA ALA A 209 -4.91 16.27 -13.29
C ALA A 209 -5.27 15.64 -11.93
N ASP A 210 -6.08 14.58 -11.95
CA ASP A 210 -6.64 13.93 -10.76
C ASP A 210 -5.91 12.64 -10.37
N GLU A 211 -4.82 12.30 -11.07
CA GLU A 211 -3.97 11.17 -10.73
C GLU A 211 -2.68 11.58 -9.99
N PRO A 212 -2.15 10.71 -9.10
CA PRO A 212 -0.82 10.90 -8.53
C PRO A 212 0.27 10.96 -9.59
N LYS A 213 1.31 11.79 -9.36
CA LYS A 213 2.49 11.84 -10.23
C LYS A 213 3.12 10.45 -10.39
N ALA A 214 3.25 9.75 -9.27
CA ALA A 214 3.73 8.38 -9.21
C ALA A 214 2.97 7.59 -8.15
N ALA A 215 2.89 6.27 -8.33
CA ALA A 215 2.31 5.39 -7.33
C ALA A 215 3.13 4.10 -7.20
N HIS A 216 3.50 3.77 -5.97
CA HIS A 216 4.29 2.58 -5.66
C HIS A 216 3.54 1.30 -6.06
N ARG A 217 4.24 0.34 -6.69
CA ARG A 217 3.68 -0.94 -7.19
C ARG A 217 4.43 -2.17 -6.75
N GLY A 218 5.70 -2.05 -6.37
CA GLY A 218 6.45 -3.19 -5.90
C GLY A 218 7.77 -2.79 -5.30
N PHE A 219 8.33 -3.68 -4.48
CA PHE A 219 9.68 -3.57 -3.98
C PHE A 219 10.27 -4.96 -3.81
N GLU A 220 11.58 -5.06 -3.85
CA GLU A 220 12.31 -6.30 -3.62
C GLU A 220 13.38 -6.10 -2.54
N GLU A 221 13.83 -7.19 -1.91
CA GLU A 221 14.97 -7.14 -0.98
C GLU A 221 16.17 -7.87 -1.60
N VAL A 222 17.21 -7.13 -1.98
CA VAL A 222 18.34 -7.67 -2.74
C VAL A 222 19.63 -7.57 -1.93
N SER A 223 20.09 -8.72 -1.42
CA SER A 223 21.41 -8.86 -0.79
C SER A 223 22.51 -8.96 -1.85
N LEU A 224 23.53 -8.11 -1.75
CA LEU A 224 24.65 -8.01 -2.69
C LEU A 224 25.99 -8.00 -1.95
N GLN A 225 26.93 -8.84 -2.39
CA GLN A 225 28.34 -8.76 -2.02
C GLN A 225 28.95 -7.45 -2.56
N SER A 226 30.17 -7.13 -2.10
CA SER A 226 30.95 -6.03 -2.65
C SER A 226 31.17 -6.23 -4.15
N ARG A 227 30.89 -5.21 -4.97
CA ARG A 227 31.02 -5.22 -6.44
C ARG A 227 30.11 -6.22 -7.16
N GLU A 228 29.14 -6.82 -6.48
CA GLU A 228 28.16 -7.69 -7.10
C GLU A 228 27.05 -6.85 -7.73
N ALA A 229 26.62 -7.26 -8.93
CA ALA A 229 25.42 -6.77 -9.60
C ALA A 229 24.40 -7.90 -9.74
N LYS A 230 23.12 -7.58 -9.50
CA LYS A 230 21.99 -8.50 -9.75
C LYS A 230 20.89 -7.81 -10.52
N THR A 231 20.23 -8.57 -11.39
CA THR A 231 18.98 -8.13 -12.00
C THR A 231 17.84 -8.31 -11.01
N VAL A 232 17.12 -7.23 -10.72
CA VAL A 232 15.82 -7.25 -10.05
C VAL A 232 14.71 -7.31 -11.10
N THR A 233 13.65 -8.06 -10.81
CA THR A 233 12.51 -8.24 -11.71
C THR A 233 11.21 -7.92 -10.97
N PHE A 234 10.37 -7.10 -11.57
CA PHE A 234 9.01 -6.82 -11.14
C PHE A 234 8.03 -7.30 -12.21
N ASN A 235 6.88 -7.80 -11.78
CA ASN A 235 5.83 -8.30 -12.67
C ASN A 235 4.51 -7.56 -12.39
N PRO A 236 4.37 -6.28 -12.80
CA PRO A 236 3.12 -5.55 -12.61
C PRO A 236 1.94 -6.30 -13.20
N ILE A 237 0.89 -6.42 -12.41
CA ILE A 237 -0.38 -7.02 -12.83
C ILE A 237 -1.28 -5.96 -13.44
N ARG A 238 -2.34 -6.36 -14.16
CA ARG A 238 -3.30 -5.43 -14.76
C ARG A 238 -3.81 -4.41 -13.76
N ARG A 239 -4.17 -4.86 -12.56
CA ARG A 239 -4.64 -4.00 -11.46
C ARG A 239 -3.66 -2.87 -11.11
N ASP A 240 -2.36 -3.09 -11.25
CA ASP A 240 -1.34 -2.09 -10.95
C ASP A 240 -1.37 -0.91 -11.94
N ILE A 241 -1.94 -1.10 -13.12
CA ILE A 241 -2.02 -0.07 -14.16
C ILE A 241 -3.47 0.33 -14.47
N SER A 242 -4.42 -0.05 -13.62
CA SER A 242 -5.84 0.27 -13.78
C SER A 242 -6.28 1.38 -12.81
N ASN A 243 -7.34 2.09 -13.21
CA ASN A 243 -8.11 3.00 -12.37
C ASN A 243 -9.51 2.43 -12.15
N TRP A 244 -10.16 2.84 -11.07
CA TRP A 244 -11.55 2.47 -10.79
C TRP A 244 -12.50 3.40 -11.56
N ASP A 245 -13.34 2.84 -12.42
CA ASP A 245 -14.41 3.58 -13.11
C ASP A 245 -15.73 3.43 -12.34
N VAL A 246 -16.39 4.56 -12.09
CA VAL A 246 -17.66 4.63 -11.36
C VAL A 246 -18.89 4.65 -12.29
N VAL A 247 -18.68 4.81 -13.59
CA VAL A 247 -19.75 4.96 -14.59
C VAL A 247 -20.16 3.62 -15.22
N SER A 248 -19.21 2.70 -15.36
CA SER A 248 -19.34 1.44 -16.11
C SER A 248 -19.79 0.26 -15.26
#